data_AF-A0A8T0LK95-F1
#
_entry.id   AF-A0A8T0LK95-F1
#
_cell.length_a   1.000
_cell.length_b   1.000
_cell.length_c   1.000
_cell.angle_alpha   90.00
_cell.angle_beta   90.00
_cell.angle_gamma   90.00
#
_symmetry.space_group_name_H-M   'P 1'
#
loop_
_entity.id
_entity.type
_entity.pdbx_description
1 polymer ?
#
loop_
_entity_poly.entity_id
_entity_poly.type
_entity_poly.pdbx_seq_one_letter_code
_entity_poly.pdbx_strand_id
1 'polypeptide(L)'
;MTALLQPRAKLKQNYDTFPDVNDNGRETKQDLREGASMPPVSSFWSRIFFSFVNPVMKTGNERQLNNDDLSELEKENRSASAFDDFITRYERYDKSIIKAIVATYGARIMLCELVTVFSTACELFAPAVLHQVITQFAAPEMDMYSLSIWLGVFFASRLVDAVVSTHANFYLELIGLQLTAALKALLFRKALRRNTRSKSDSKMVDLSNLISSDVSTLLYAALDISSLWVIPIQIVVVVYMLYAVIDLAAFAGLAVIVASMGVSFGLSKLSADAFEDIMEYEDDCIKGIKEVFNAIQIVKLNAWEDKFADKIHKLRITALSAIKRFMYIGAIEVFVLWASPVVVSTVSFAVYAVVMEKSLNAAKVFTALALFNVLRDPLRDLPSVIQMFIQAKISLERFTEYLALDEVTPNNVIRDDTAQPQDVVMSIQ
;
A
#
# COMPACT_ATOMS: atom_id res chain seq x y z
N MET A 1 44.37 19.09 -55.34
CA MET A 1 45.54 18.72 -54.51
C MET A 1 45.76 19.91 -53.59
N THR A 2 45.48 19.96 -52.29
CA THR A 2 45.00 19.03 -51.24
C THR A 2 44.74 19.94 -50.00
N ALA A 3 43.96 19.46 -49.03
CA ALA A 3 43.86 19.95 -47.64
C ALA A 3 42.74 20.97 -47.29
N LEU A 4 41.54 20.40 -47.21
CA LEU A 4 40.53 20.50 -46.15
C LEU A 4 40.83 21.40 -44.93
N LEU A 5 39.97 22.41 -44.74
CA LEU A 5 39.64 23.03 -43.45
C LEU A 5 38.36 22.36 -42.92
N GLN A 6 38.45 21.66 -41.78
CA GLN A 6 37.27 21.21 -41.01
C GLN A 6 37.05 22.12 -39.79
N PRO A 7 35.79 22.40 -39.39
CA PRO A 7 35.48 23.23 -38.24
C PRO A 7 35.54 22.44 -36.91
N ARG A 8 36.02 23.11 -35.86
CA ARG A 8 36.07 22.61 -34.47
C ARG A 8 34.69 22.13 -34.00
N ALA A 9 34.59 20.84 -33.67
CA ALA A 9 33.47 20.27 -32.94
C ALA A 9 33.46 20.76 -31.48
N LYS A 10 32.28 21.15 -30.98
CA LYS A 10 32.04 21.43 -29.55
C LYS A 10 32.12 20.12 -28.77
N LEU A 11 33.12 19.99 -27.91
CA LEU A 11 33.21 18.91 -26.92
C LEU A 11 32.12 19.12 -25.86
N LYS A 12 31.15 18.20 -25.81
CA LYS A 12 30.30 17.97 -24.63
C LYS A 12 31.21 17.35 -23.57
N GLN A 13 31.48 18.09 -22.50
CA GLN A 13 32.25 17.60 -21.36
C GLN A 13 31.31 16.75 -20.49
N ASN A 14 31.42 15.42 -20.62
CA ASN A 14 30.86 14.48 -19.66
C ASN A 14 31.74 14.52 -18.40
N TYR A 15 31.13 14.72 -17.23
CA TYR A 15 31.82 14.62 -15.96
C TYR A 15 31.73 13.17 -15.46
N ASP A 16 32.66 12.32 -15.92
CA ASP A 16 32.82 10.96 -15.42
C ASP A 16 33.69 11.01 -14.15
N THR A 17 33.09 10.74 -12.98
CA THR A 17 33.79 10.77 -11.68
C THR A 17 34.09 9.36 -11.14
N PHE A 18 33.92 8.33 -11.96
CA PHE A 18 34.33 6.95 -11.64
C PHE A 18 34.92 6.32 -12.90
N PRO A 19 36.12 5.70 -12.85
CA PRO A 19 36.60 4.92 -13.97
C PRO A 19 35.68 3.71 -14.16
N ASP A 20 35.14 3.54 -15.37
CA ASP A 20 34.40 2.34 -15.77
C ASP A 20 35.32 1.12 -15.75
N VAL A 21 35.44 0.52 -14.57
CA VAL A 21 36.00 -0.82 -14.42
C VAL A 21 34.88 -1.80 -14.78
N ASN A 22 35.00 -2.39 -15.99
CA ASN A 22 34.12 -3.37 -16.64
C ASN A 22 32.87 -2.83 -17.37
N ASP A 23 33.09 -2.22 -18.54
CA ASP A 23 32.02 -2.09 -19.55
C ASP A 23 31.95 -3.33 -20.49
N ASN A 24 33.08 -3.96 -20.81
CA ASN A 24 33.10 -5.18 -21.64
C ASN A 24 32.38 -6.38 -20.96
N GLY A 25 32.35 -6.43 -19.63
CA GLY A 25 31.62 -7.45 -18.87
C GLY A 25 30.12 -7.16 -18.73
N ARG A 26 29.70 -5.91 -18.93
CA ARG A 26 28.29 -5.51 -18.94
C ARG A 26 27.66 -5.82 -20.29
N GLU A 27 28.31 -5.48 -21.40
CA GLU A 27 27.82 -5.83 -22.75
C GLU A 27 27.72 -7.34 -22.94
N THR A 28 28.75 -8.11 -22.54
CA THR A 28 28.72 -9.58 -22.66
C THR A 28 27.65 -10.24 -21.79
N LYS A 29 27.34 -9.67 -20.61
CA LYS A 29 26.22 -10.16 -19.76
C LYS A 29 24.86 -9.68 -20.23
N GLN A 30 24.80 -8.53 -20.88
CA GLN A 30 23.59 -7.95 -21.44
C GLN A 30 23.16 -8.73 -22.69
N ASP A 31 24.11 -9.09 -23.56
CA ASP A 31 23.87 -9.93 -24.75
C ASP A 31 23.54 -11.39 -24.39
N LEU A 32 24.12 -11.94 -23.31
CA LEU A 32 23.75 -13.27 -22.79
C LEU A 32 22.39 -13.28 -22.06
N ARG A 33 21.84 -12.11 -21.71
CA ARG A 33 20.56 -11.95 -20.99
C ARG A 33 19.41 -11.43 -21.85
N GLU A 34 19.66 -11.00 -23.08
CA GLU A 34 18.58 -10.69 -24.05
C GLU A 34 17.68 -11.91 -24.34
N GLY A 35 18.14 -13.13 -24.07
CA GLY A 35 17.32 -14.35 -24.10
C GLY A 35 16.33 -14.54 -22.94
N ALA A 36 16.39 -13.69 -21.90
CA ALA A 36 15.57 -13.77 -20.68
C ALA A 36 14.64 -12.55 -20.49
N SER A 37 14.42 -11.75 -21.55
CA SER A 37 13.34 -10.77 -21.57
C SER A 37 11.98 -11.49 -21.50
N MET A 38 10.98 -10.92 -20.80
CA MET A 38 9.59 -11.39 -20.92
C MET A 38 9.27 -11.61 -22.40
N PRO A 39 8.58 -12.72 -22.78
CA PRO A 39 8.33 -13.02 -24.17
C PRO A 39 7.74 -11.79 -24.87
N PRO A 40 8.45 -11.24 -25.88
CA PRO A 40 8.01 -10.03 -26.53
C PRO A 40 6.71 -10.39 -27.24
N VAL A 41 5.64 -9.70 -26.88
CA VAL A 41 4.29 -9.88 -27.44
C VAL A 41 3.55 -11.12 -26.90
N SER A 42 3.16 -11.06 -25.63
CA SER A 42 1.99 -11.80 -25.16
C SER A 42 0.78 -11.47 -26.05
N SER A 43 0.06 -12.51 -26.50
CA SER A 43 -1.18 -12.36 -27.26
C SER A 43 -2.19 -11.54 -26.47
N PHE A 44 -3.14 -10.88 -27.15
CA PHE A 44 -4.17 -10.06 -26.49
C PHE A 44 -4.86 -10.79 -25.33
N TRP A 45 -5.23 -12.06 -25.55
CA TRP A 45 -5.82 -12.92 -24.53
C TRP A 45 -4.85 -13.25 -23.38
N SER A 46 -3.56 -13.42 -23.69
CA SER A 46 -2.55 -13.63 -22.67
C SER A 46 -2.37 -12.42 -21.76
N ARG A 47 -2.53 -11.20 -22.28
CA ARG A 47 -2.52 -9.97 -21.49
C ARG A 47 -3.75 -9.85 -20.61
N ILE A 48 -4.94 -10.09 -21.16
CA ILE A 48 -6.21 -10.01 -20.41
C ILE A 48 -6.19 -10.95 -19.20
N PHE A 49 -5.76 -12.20 -19.40
CA PHE A 49 -5.78 -13.22 -18.35
C PHE A 49 -4.47 -13.33 -17.57
N PHE A 50 -3.52 -12.43 -17.77
CA PHE A 50 -2.17 -12.49 -17.17
C PHE A 50 -1.47 -13.84 -17.37
N SER A 51 -1.79 -14.57 -18.44
CA SER A 51 -1.33 -15.95 -18.63
C SER A 51 0.18 -16.03 -18.94
N PHE A 52 0.80 -14.90 -19.27
CA PHE A 52 2.25 -14.80 -19.44
C PHE A 52 3.03 -15.12 -18.16
N VAL A 53 2.39 -15.06 -16.98
CA VAL A 53 2.99 -15.42 -15.68
C VAL A 53 2.93 -16.94 -15.42
N ASN A 54 2.07 -17.67 -16.15
CA ASN A 54 1.87 -19.12 -15.94
C ASN A 54 3.15 -19.97 -16.01
N PRO A 55 4.13 -19.71 -16.90
CA PRO A 55 5.38 -20.46 -16.92
C PRO A 55 6.17 -20.34 -15.61
N VAL A 56 6.28 -19.13 -15.06
CA VAL A 56 6.98 -18.87 -13.79
C VAL A 56 6.24 -19.55 -12.63
N MET A 57 4.90 -19.46 -12.62
CA MET A 57 4.08 -20.15 -11.61
C MET A 57 4.27 -21.68 -11.67
N LYS A 58 4.35 -22.25 -12.87
CA LYS A 58 4.60 -23.68 -13.06
C LYS A 58 5.98 -24.08 -12.54
N THR A 59 7.02 -23.32 -12.87
CA THR A 59 8.37 -23.56 -12.34
C THR A 59 8.39 -23.46 -10.82
N GLY A 60 7.68 -22.48 -10.24
CA GLY A 60 7.54 -22.32 -8.78
C GLY A 60 6.81 -23.47 -8.08
N ASN A 61 5.93 -24.18 -8.80
CA ASN A 61 5.27 -25.38 -8.28
C ASN A 61 6.18 -26.63 -8.34
N GLU A 62 7.13 -26.66 -9.27
CA GLU A 62 8.08 -27.77 -9.43
C GLU A 62 9.31 -27.62 -8.53
N ARG A 63 9.77 -26.38 -8.30
CA ARG A 63 10.92 -26.07 -7.44
C ARG A 63 10.87 -24.65 -6.89
N GLN A 64 11.68 -24.37 -5.87
CA GLN A 64 11.88 -23.01 -5.38
C GLN A 64 12.48 -22.13 -6.50
N LEU A 65 11.89 -20.93 -6.66
CA LEU A 65 12.33 -19.94 -7.63
C LEU A 65 13.65 -19.30 -7.18
N ASN A 66 14.56 -19.10 -8.14
CA ASN A 66 15.80 -18.36 -7.99
C ASN A 66 15.73 -17.04 -8.76
N ASN A 67 16.66 -16.11 -8.51
CA ASN A 67 16.72 -14.84 -9.22
C ASN A 67 16.87 -14.99 -10.74
N ASP A 68 17.48 -16.09 -11.21
CA ASP A 68 17.66 -16.37 -12.63
C ASP A 68 16.35 -16.82 -13.32
N ASP A 69 15.32 -17.19 -12.55
CA ASP A 69 13.99 -17.56 -13.07
C ASP A 69 13.10 -16.34 -13.31
N LEU A 70 13.51 -15.17 -12.83
CA LEU A 70 12.79 -13.93 -12.97
C LEU A 70 13.22 -13.23 -14.26
N SER A 71 12.23 -12.81 -15.05
CA SER A 71 12.49 -12.00 -16.25
C SER A 71 13.04 -10.64 -15.88
N GLU A 72 13.90 -10.09 -16.75
CA GLU A 72 14.33 -8.71 -16.59
C GLU A 72 13.15 -7.74 -16.75
N LEU A 73 13.21 -6.63 -16.02
CA LEU A 73 12.23 -5.55 -16.13
C LEU A 73 12.25 -4.93 -17.53
N GLU A 74 11.06 -4.68 -18.06
CA GLU A 74 10.86 -3.88 -19.27
C GLU A 74 11.57 -2.53 -19.15
N LYS A 75 12.08 -2.00 -20.27
CA LYS A 75 12.88 -0.77 -20.29
C LYS A 75 12.19 0.42 -19.61
N GLU A 76 10.87 0.52 -19.75
CA GLU A 76 10.04 1.58 -19.14
C GLU A 76 9.97 1.46 -17.61
N ASN A 77 10.08 0.25 -17.07
CA ASN A 77 9.98 -0.06 -15.65
C ASN A 77 11.35 -0.06 -14.93
N ARG A 78 12.44 0.24 -15.65
CA ARG A 78 13.77 0.36 -15.05
C ARG A 78 13.91 1.69 -14.30
N SER A 79 14.67 1.68 -13.20
CA SER A 79 14.87 2.85 -12.34
C SER A 79 15.44 4.07 -13.07
N ALA A 80 16.36 3.86 -14.02
CA ALA A 80 16.94 4.93 -14.83
C ALA A 80 15.87 5.66 -15.67
N SER A 81 15.03 4.90 -16.39
CA SER A 81 13.96 5.46 -17.23
C SER A 81 12.90 6.18 -16.39
N ALA A 82 12.46 5.55 -15.28
CA ALA A 82 11.46 6.14 -14.38
C ALA A 82 11.99 7.44 -13.74
N PHE A 83 13.27 7.47 -13.35
CA PHE A 83 13.89 8.65 -12.76
C PHE A 83 14.08 9.79 -13.78
N ASP A 84 14.50 9.48 -15.01
CA ASP A 84 14.72 10.48 -16.07
C ASP A 84 13.41 11.19 -16.47
N ASP A 85 12.32 10.43 -16.59
CA ASP A 85 10.99 10.97 -16.90
C ASP A 85 10.46 11.83 -15.75
N PHE A 86 10.71 11.40 -14.50
CA PHE A 86 10.28 12.12 -13.29
C PHE A 86 11.10 13.40 -13.06
N ILE A 87 12.43 13.36 -13.14
CA ILE A 87 13.30 14.50 -12.84
C ILE A 87 13.06 15.67 -13.80
N THR A 88 12.85 15.36 -15.08
CA THR A 88 12.57 16.38 -16.11
C THR A 88 11.31 17.19 -15.78
N ARG A 89 10.27 16.53 -15.25
CA ARG A 89 9.05 17.20 -14.79
C ARG A 89 9.24 17.88 -13.44
N TYR A 90 9.96 17.25 -12.52
CA TYR A 90 10.27 17.83 -11.22
C TYR A 90 11.01 19.16 -11.33
N GLU A 91 12.02 19.26 -12.20
CA GLU A 91 12.75 20.50 -12.47
C GLU A 91 11.87 21.54 -13.18
N ARG A 92 10.95 21.12 -14.05
CA ARG A 92 10.00 22.02 -14.75
C ARG A 92 8.96 22.63 -13.80
N TYR A 93 8.51 21.90 -12.79
CA TYR A 93 7.44 22.31 -11.87
C TYR A 93 7.96 22.81 -10.52
N ASP A 94 9.00 23.65 -10.56
CA ASP A 94 9.52 24.36 -9.39
C ASP A 94 9.90 23.42 -8.22
N LYS A 95 10.42 22.23 -8.55
CA LYS A 95 10.85 21.23 -7.56
C LYS A 95 9.72 20.80 -6.59
N SER A 96 8.47 20.89 -7.02
CA SER A 96 7.33 20.38 -6.26
C SER A 96 7.07 18.91 -6.57
N ILE A 97 7.13 18.06 -5.55
CA ILE A 97 6.94 16.60 -5.67
C ILE A 97 5.53 16.28 -6.16
N ILE A 98 4.49 16.87 -5.58
CA ILE A 98 3.10 16.62 -5.98
C ILE A 98 2.89 16.99 -7.46
N LYS A 99 3.34 18.18 -7.87
CA LYS A 99 3.18 18.61 -9.27
C LYS A 99 3.94 17.71 -10.23
N ALA A 100 5.13 17.23 -9.83
CA ALA A 100 5.89 16.26 -10.61
C ALA A 100 5.13 14.93 -10.74
N ILE A 101 4.59 14.37 -9.65
CA ILE A 101 3.80 13.14 -9.65
C ILE A 101 2.59 13.28 -10.58
N VAL A 102 1.81 14.35 -10.41
CA VAL A 102 0.62 14.61 -11.23
C VAL A 102 0.98 14.77 -12.71
N ALA A 103 2.07 15.44 -13.03
CA ALA A 103 2.50 15.62 -14.41
C ALA A 103 3.08 14.34 -15.06
N THR A 104 3.67 13.44 -14.28
CA THR A 104 4.27 12.19 -14.79
C THR A 104 3.22 11.09 -14.92
N TYR A 105 2.45 10.86 -13.86
CA TYR A 105 1.58 9.70 -13.73
C TYR A 105 0.09 10.05 -13.62
N GLY A 106 -0.27 11.32 -13.42
CA GLY A 106 -1.63 11.74 -13.06
C GLY A 106 -2.72 11.30 -14.04
N ALA A 107 -2.46 11.32 -15.35
CA ALA A 107 -3.45 10.87 -16.34
C ALA A 107 -3.71 9.35 -16.26
N ARG A 108 -2.66 8.55 -15.99
CA ARG A 108 -2.79 7.09 -15.85
C ARG A 108 -3.47 6.74 -14.51
N ILE A 109 -3.07 7.41 -13.44
CA ILE A 109 -3.72 7.28 -12.13
C ILE A 109 -5.20 7.63 -12.26
N MET A 110 -5.55 8.80 -12.84
CA MET A 110 -6.94 9.22 -13.02
C MET A 110 -7.78 8.21 -13.81
N LEU A 111 -7.22 7.56 -14.82
CA LEU A 111 -7.92 6.51 -15.56
C LEU A 111 -8.20 5.29 -14.66
N CYS A 112 -7.22 4.85 -13.87
CA CYS A 112 -7.41 3.79 -12.89
C CYS A 112 -8.43 4.18 -11.80
N GLU A 113 -8.40 5.42 -11.31
CA GLU A 113 -9.38 5.89 -10.33
C GLU A 113 -10.81 5.92 -10.88
N LEU A 114 -10.98 6.24 -12.17
CA LEU A 114 -12.29 6.16 -12.82
C LEU A 114 -12.80 4.72 -12.86
N VAL A 115 -11.91 3.74 -13.06
CA VAL A 115 -12.26 2.32 -12.96
C VAL A 115 -12.69 1.98 -11.54
N THR A 116 -11.97 2.43 -10.51
CA THR A 116 -12.36 2.19 -9.11
C THR A 116 -13.77 2.70 -8.82
N VAL A 117 -14.12 3.88 -9.32
CA VAL A 117 -15.49 4.44 -9.19
C VAL A 117 -16.53 3.57 -9.90
N PHE A 118 -16.19 3.08 -11.10
CA PHE A 118 -17.04 2.14 -11.83
C PHE A 118 -17.22 0.83 -11.05
N SER A 119 -16.16 0.29 -10.46
CA SER A 119 -16.19 -0.90 -9.61
C SER A 119 -17.09 -0.70 -8.39
N THR A 120 -16.98 0.44 -7.70
CA THR A 120 -17.89 0.78 -6.59
C THR A 120 -19.35 0.89 -7.05
N ALA A 121 -19.61 1.47 -8.22
CA ALA A 121 -20.96 1.52 -8.78
C ALA A 121 -21.51 0.11 -9.12
N CYS A 122 -20.67 -0.75 -9.71
CA CYS A 122 -20.99 -2.15 -9.93
C CYS A 122 -21.31 -2.85 -8.62
N GLU A 123 -20.53 -2.61 -7.55
CA GLU A 123 -20.76 -3.13 -6.21
C GLU A 123 -22.15 -2.78 -5.68
N LEU A 124 -22.49 -1.49 -5.72
CA LEU A 124 -23.77 -0.92 -5.28
C LEU A 124 -24.97 -1.38 -6.12
N PHE A 125 -24.73 -1.87 -7.33
CA PHE A 125 -25.79 -2.44 -8.17
C PHE A 125 -26.30 -3.78 -7.63
N ALA A 126 -25.50 -4.55 -6.88
CA ALA A 126 -25.91 -5.88 -6.39
C ALA A 126 -27.15 -5.85 -5.49
N PRO A 127 -27.23 -4.98 -4.44
CA PRO A 127 -28.43 -4.91 -3.62
C PRO A 127 -29.70 -4.50 -4.38
N ALA A 128 -29.58 -3.65 -5.41
CA ALA A 128 -30.71 -3.25 -6.25
C ALA A 128 -31.23 -4.42 -7.10
N VAL A 129 -30.32 -5.20 -7.69
CA VAL A 129 -30.66 -6.43 -8.42
C VAL A 129 -31.31 -7.45 -7.48
N LEU A 130 -30.76 -7.63 -6.27
CA LEU A 130 -31.32 -8.52 -5.26
C LEU A 130 -32.75 -8.13 -4.88
N HIS A 131 -33.02 -6.84 -4.73
CA HIS A 131 -34.36 -6.33 -4.48
C HIS A 131 -35.32 -6.75 -5.60
N GLN A 132 -34.96 -6.45 -6.85
CA GLN A 132 -35.79 -6.77 -8.00
C GLN A 132 -36.06 -8.28 -8.12
N VAL A 133 -35.02 -9.10 -7.95
CA VAL A 133 -35.13 -10.56 -7.98
C VAL A 133 -36.16 -11.04 -6.98
N ILE A 134 -36.04 -10.64 -5.71
CA ILE A 134 -36.93 -11.13 -4.65
C ILE A 134 -38.35 -10.60 -4.83
N THR A 135 -38.52 -9.35 -5.29
CA THR A 135 -39.87 -8.81 -5.58
C THR A 135 -40.57 -9.58 -6.69
N GLN A 136 -39.86 -9.97 -7.75
CA GLN A 136 -40.42 -10.76 -8.85
C GLN A 136 -40.78 -12.17 -8.40
N PHE A 137 -39.92 -12.82 -7.60
CA PHE A 137 -40.23 -14.15 -7.04
C PHE A 137 -41.40 -14.14 -6.06
N ALA A 138 -41.69 -13.01 -5.43
CA ALA A 138 -42.84 -12.85 -4.53
C ALA A 138 -44.13 -12.44 -5.26
N ALA A 139 -44.05 -12.06 -6.54
CA ALA A 139 -45.22 -11.64 -7.32
C ALA A 139 -46.02 -12.86 -7.81
N PRO A 140 -47.37 -12.73 -7.95
CA PRO A 140 -48.21 -13.83 -8.44
C PRO A 140 -47.87 -14.25 -9.88
N GLU A 141 -47.45 -13.31 -10.71
CA GLU A 141 -46.98 -13.52 -12.08
C GLU A 141 -45.56 -13.00 -12.19
N MET A 142 -44.63 -13.87 -12.61
CA MET A 142 -43.23 -13.52 -12.77
C MET A 142 -42.97 -12.99 -14.18
N ASP A 143 -42.47 -11.76 -14.29
CA ASP A 143 -41.94 -11.26 -15.55
C ASP A 143 -40.52 -11.80 -15.78
N MET A 144 -40.46 -12.97 -16.41
CA MET A 144 -39.21 -13.65 -16.74
C MET A 144 -38.31 -12.80 -17.65
N TYR A 145 -38.88 -11.95 -18.51
CA TYR A 145 -38.12 -11.12 -19.42
C TYR A 145 -37.37 -10.02 -18.67
N SER A 146 -38.06 -9.27 -17.82
CA SER A 146 -37.43 -8.24 -16.97
C SER A 146 -36.39 -8.86 -16.04
N LEU A 147 -36.71 -9.99 -15.38
CA LEU A 147 -35.78 -10.68 -14.49
C LEU A 147 -34.49 -11.12 -15.23
N SER A 148 -34.63 -11.67 -16.44
CA SER A 148 -33.49 -12.10 -17.26
C SER A 148 -32.59 -10.92 -17.66
N ILE A 149 -33.17 -9.75 -17.95
CA ILE A 149 -32.41 -8.53 -18.24
C ILE A 149 -31.63 -8.07 -17.01
N TRP A 150 -32.28 -7.97 -15.85
CA TRP A 150 -31.61 -7.54 -14.61
C TRP A 150 -30.45 -8.47 -14.24
N LEU A 151 -30.65 -9.78 -14.31
CA LEU A 151 -29.61 -10.78 -14.03
C LEU A 151 -28.51 -10.77 -15.11
N GLY A 152 -28.87 -10.63 -16.39
CA GLY A 152 -27.91 -10.56 -17.49
C GLY A 152 -27.03 -9.33 -17.43
N VAL A 153 -27.62 -8.16 -17.16
CA VAL A 153 -26.88 -6.90 -16.95
C VAL A 153 -26.02 -6.99 -15.70
N PHE A 154 -26.52 -7.57 -14.61
CA PHE A 154 -25.73 -7.77 -13.39
C PHE A 154 -24.50 -8.66 -13.64
N PHE A 155 -24.70 -9.82 -14.26
CA PHE A 155 -23.62 -10.73 -14.62
C PHE A 155 -22.59 -10.07 -15.56
N ALA A 156 -23.06 -9.38 -16.60
CA ALA A 156 -22.18 -8.66 -17.53
C ALA A 156 -21.40 -7.54 -16.81
N SER A 157 -22.06 -6.78 -15.93
CA SER A 157 -21.41 -5.72 -15.15
C SER A 157 -20.30 -6.27 -14.26
N ARG A 158 -20.53 -7.42 -13.60
CA ARG A 158 -19.53 -8.08 -12.75
C ARG A 158 -18.38 -8.69 -13.51
N LEU A 159 -18.66 -9.24 -14.69
CA LEU A 159 -17.61 -9.76 -15.56
C LEU A 159 -16.70 -8.65 -16.08
N VAL A 160 -17.29 -7.54 -16.52
CA VAL A 160 -16.54 -6.35 -16.98
C VAL A 160 -15.74 -5.76 -15.82
N ASP A 161 -16.38 -5.56 -14.67
CA ASP A 161 -15.73 -5.06 -13.47
C ASP A 161 -14.52 -5.93 -13.06
N ALA A 162 -14.68 -7.25 -13.00
CA ALA A 162 -13.59 -8.16 -12.64
C ALA A 162 -12.37 -8.02 -13.58
N VAL A 163 -12.58 -7.87 -14.89
CA VAL A 163 -11.49 -7.69 -15.86
C VAL A 163 -10.86 -6.29 -15.70
N VAL A 164 -11.67 -5.23 -15.70
CA VAL A 164 -11.17 -3.86 -15.73
C VAL A 164 -10.51 -3.47 -14.40
N SER A 165 -11.11 -3.83 -13.25
CA SER A 165 -10.53 -3.60 -11.92
C SER A 165 -9.19 -4.31 -11.74
N THR A 166 -9.06 -5.56 -12.19
CA THR A 166 -7.79 -6.30 -12.12
C THR A 166 -6.69 -5.61 -12.93
N HIS A 167 -7.03 -5.11 -14.13
CA HIS A 167 -6.07 -4.33 -14.92
C HIS A 167 -5.73 -2.98 -14.29
N ALA A 168 -6.72 -2.26 -13.75
CA ALA A 168 -6.49 -0.98 -13.08
C ALA A 168 -5.54 -1.15 -11.88
N ASN A 169 -5.77 -2.17 -11.05
CA ASN A 169 -4.90 -2.52 -9.93
C ASN A 169 -3.47 -2.87 -10.39
N PHE A 170 -3.33 -3.69 -11.44
CA PHE A 170 -2.02 -4.00 -12.01
C PHE A 170 -1.26 -2.75 -12.47
N TYR A 171 -1.93 -1.83 -13.17
CA TYR A 171 -1.29 -0.59 -13.63
C TYR A 171 -1.00 0.39 -12.48
N LEU A 172 -1.85 0.47 -11.45
CA LEU A 172 -1.59 1.27 -10.26
C LEU A 172 -0.35 0.77 -9.53
N GLU A 173 -0.21 -0.55 -9.33
CA GLU A 173 0.97 -1.17 -8.75
C GLU A 173 2.23 -0.91 -9.58
N LEU A 174 2.14 -1.00 -10.91
CA LEU A 174 3.25 -0.71 -11.80
C LEU A 174 3.71 0.75 -11.71
N ILE A 175 2.76 1.69 -11.71
CA ILE A 175 3.03 3.11 -11.47
C ILE A 175 3.67 3.30 -10.10
N GLY A 176 3.22 2.53 -9.09
CA GLY A 176 3.78 2.60 -7.77
C GLY A 176 5.23 2.18 -7.67
N LEU A 177 5.60 1.11 -8.37
CA LEU A 177 6.99 0.68 -8.49
C LEU A 177 7.85 1.76 -9.17
N GLN A 178 7.36 2.33 -10.28
CA GLN A 178 8.06 3.40 -11.00
C GLN A 178 8.26 4.64 -10.12
N LEU A 179 7.20 5.08 -9.44
CA LEU A 179 7.22 6.24 -8.55
C LEU A 179 8.17 6.00 -7.36
N THR A 180 8.13 4.81 -6.76
CA THR A 180 9.05 4.42 -5.69
C THR A 180 10.52 4.51 -6.13
N ALA A 181 10.82 3.96 -7.30
CA ALA A 181 12.17 4.00 -7.85
C ALA A 181 12.62 5.45 -8.11
N ALA A 182 11.75 6.28 -8.69
CA ALA A 182 12.04 7.69 -8.97
C ALA A 182 12.27 8.52 -7.70
N LEU A 183 11.40 8.38 -6.68
CA LEU A 183 11.53 9.10 -5.41
C LEU A 183 12.79 8.68 -4.63
N LYS A 184 13.09 7.38 -4.58
CA LYS A 184 14.32 6.89 -3.93
C LYS A 184 15.57 7.36 -4.68
N ALA A 185 15.57 7.34 -6.01
CA ALA A 185 16.67 7.87 -6.81
C ALA A 185 16.86 9.39 -6.60
N LEU A 186 15.77 10.14 -6.47
CA LEU A 186 15.82 11.58 -6.16
C LEU A 186 16.47 11.85 -4.79
N LEU A 187 16.05 11.11 -3.75
CA LEU A 187 16.65 11.19 -2.42
C LEU A 187 18.13 10.82 -2.44
N PHE A 188 18.50 9.75 -3.15
CA PHE A 188 19.88 9.32 -3.26
C PHE A 188 20.75 10.35 -3.99
N ARG A 189 20.26 10.92 -5.10
CA ARG A 189 20.93 12.02 -5.81
C ARG A 189 21.12 13.24 -4.91
N LYS A 190 20.12 13.58 -4.08
CA LYS A 190 20.24 14.66 -3.10
C LYS A 190 21.29 14.35 -2.04
N ALA A 191 21.27 13.13 -1.49
CA ALA A 191 22.21 12.69 -0.46
C ALA A 191 23.67 12.82 -0.91
N LEU A 192 23.96 12.47 -2.17
CA LEU A 192 25.30 12.58 -2.76
C LEU A 192 25.76 14.03 -2.98
N ARG A 193 24.83 14.98 -3.11
CA ARG A 193 25.13 16.40 -3.36
C ARG A 193 25.03 17.27 -2.11
N ARG A 194 24.54 16.74 -1.00
CA ARG A 194 24.30 17.48 0.24
C ARG A 194 25.62 17.92 0.89
N ASN A 195 25.67 19.16 1.36
CA ASN A 195 26.81 19.67 2.13
C ASN A 195 26.92 18.98 3.49
N THR A 196 28.14 18.61 3.91
CA THR A 196 28.42 17.93 5.19
C THR A 196 28.52 18.87 6.38
N ARG A 197 28.53 20.20 6.15
CA ARG A 197 28.68 21.23 7.19
C ARG A 197 27.48 21.35 8.14
N SER A 198 26.35 20.69 7.85
CA SER A 198 25.10 20.70 8.65
C SER A 198 24.97 19.55 9.66
N LYS A 199 26.02 18.76 9.91
CA LYS A 199 25.99 17.59 10.82
C LYS A 199 25.61 17.90 12.28
N SER A 200 25.50 19.17 12.69
CA SER A 200 25.21 19.56 14.09
C SER A 200 23.76 20.01 14.36
N ASP A 201 22.87 20.06 13.37
CA ASP A 201 21.48 20.44 13.66
C ASP A 201 20.70 19.24 14.21
N SER A 202 20.17 19.40 15.43
CA SER A 202 19.28 18.44 16.10
C SER A 202 17.96 18.17 15.36
N LYS A 203 17.80 18.72 14.14
CA LYS A 203 16.67 18.55 13.22
C LYS A 203 17.07 17.80 11.94
N MET A 204 18.14 16.99 11.95
CA MET A 204 18.52 16.24 10.76
C MET A 204 17.45 15.19 10.43
N VAL A 205 16.71 15.40 9.34
CA VAL A 205 15.78 14.40 8.79
C VAL A 205 16.59 13.16 8.42
N ASP A 206 16.20 12.01 8.99
CA ASP A 206 16.87 10.74 8.75
C ASP A 206 16.54 10.22 7.35
N LEU A 207 17.57 10.16 6.49
CA LEU A 207 17.46 9.61 5.14
C LEU A 207 16.99 8.15 5.15
N SER A 208 17.39 7.37 6.15
CA SER A 208 16.98 5.97 6.25
C SER A 208 15.46 5.85 6.40
N ASN A 209 14.87 6.68 7.28
CA ASN A 209 13.41 6.74 7.48
C ASN A 209 12.68 7.28 6.24
N LEU A 210 13.26 8.28 5.56
CA LEU A 210 12.69 8.78 4.31
C LEU A 210 12.57 7.68 3.25
N ILE A 211 13.63 6.90 3.05
CA ILE A 211 13.69 5.84 2.03
C ILE A 211 12.82 4.64 2.41
N SER A 212 12.79 4.25 3.69
CA SER A 212 12.11 3.03 4.15
C SER A 212 10.61 3.24 4.40
N SER A 213 10.22 4.35 5.02
CA SER A 213 8.84 4.60 5.47
C SER A 213 8.16 5.71 4.68
N ASP A 214 8.76 6.90 4.57
CA ASP A 214 8.05 8.06 4.00
C ASP A 214 7.72 7.90 2.52
N VAL A 215 8.62 7.31 1.72
CA VAL A 215 8.34 6.99 0.30
C VAL A 215 7.13 6.07 0.18
N SER A 216 7.03 5.05 1.03
CA SER A 216 5.92 4.09 1.02
C SER A 216 4.60 4.76 1.43
N THR A 217 4.62 5.59 2.46
CA THR A 217 3.43 6.35 2.91
C THR A 217 2.94 7.31 1.82
N LEU A 218 3.84 8.04 1.16
CA LEU A 218 3.50 8.92 0.03
C LEU A 218 2.92 8.12 -1.14
N LEU A 219 3.50 6.96 -1.43
CA LEU A 219 3.04 6.09 -2.50
C LEU A 219 1.61 5.62 -2.25
N TYR A 220 1.34 5.04 -1.08
CA TYR A 220 0.01 4.52 -0.74
C TYR A 220 -1.06 5.60 -0.87
N ALA A 221 -0.80 6.80 -0.35
CA ALA A 221 -1.74 7.92 -0.48
C ALA A 221 -1.89 8.42 -1.92
N ALA A 222 -0.84 8.37 -2.74
CA ALA A 222 -0.91 8.81 -4.14
C ALA A 222 -1.69 7.83 -5.03
N LEU A 223 -1.60 6.52 -4.75
CA LEU A 223 -2.29 5.47 -5.49
C LEU A 223 -3.72 5.19 -4.99
N ASP A 224 -4.07 5.64 -3.78
CA ASP A 224 -5.39 5.46 -3.17
C ASP A 224 -6.10 6.80 -2.95
N ILE A 225 -5.91 7.74 -3.89
CA ILE A 225 -6.48 9.09 -3.81
C ILE A 225 -8.00 9.09 -3.95
N SER A 226 -8.58 8.11 -4.65
CA SER A 226 -10.03 8.02 -4.80
C SER A 226 -10.75 7.69 -3.52
N SER A 227 -10.15 6.88 -2.64
CA SER A 227 -10.77 6.50 -1.37
C SER A 227 -11.16 7.69 -0.50
N LEU A 228 -10.46 8.83 -0.62
CA LEU A 228 -10.80 10.06 0.13
C LEU A 228 -12.20 10.60 -0.22
N TRP A 229 -12.67 10.42 -1.45
CA TRP A 229 -13.95 10.97 -1.92
C TRP A 229 -14.97 9.90 -2.32
N VAL A 230 -14.53 8.74 -2.81
CA VAL A 230 -15.40 7.61 -3.16
C VAL A 230 -16.07 7.02 -1.92
N ILE A 231 -15.33 6.80 -0.83
CA ILE A 231 -15.88 6.22 0.41
C ILE A 231 -17.01 7.09 0.99
N PRO A 232 -16.85 8.43 1.18
CA PRO A 232 -17.94 9.28 1.61
C PRO A 232 -19.17 9.24 0.69
N ILE A 233 -18.97 9.25 -0.62
CA ILE A 233 -20.06 9.16 -1.59
C ILE A 233 -20.77 7.81 -1.48
N GLN A 234 -20.02 6.71 -1.37
CA GLN A 234 -20.55 5.36 -1.19
C GLN A 234 -21.41 5.27 0.07
N ILE A 235 -20.95 5.82 1.20
CA ILE A 235 -21.72 5.88 2.45
C ILE A 235 -23.06 6.60 2.21
N VAL A 236 -23.04 7.79 1.57
CA VAL A 236 -24.26 8.57 1.31
C VAL A 236 -25.23 7.78 0.41
N VAL A 237 -24.73 7.17 -0.66
CA VAL A 237 -25.57 6.39 -1.60
C VAL A 237 -26.18 5.16 -0.91
N VAL A 238 -25.41 4.41 -0.13
CA VAL A 238 -25.91 3.23 0.58
C VAL A 238 -26.92 3.61 1.66
N VAL A 239 -26.67 4.69 2.41
CA VAL A 239 -27.64 5.20 3.40
C VAL A 239 -28.93 5.66 2.73
N TYR A 240 -28.83 6.32 1.58
CA TYR A 240 -30.00 6.69 0.78
C TYR A 240 -30.78 5.45 0.29
N MET A 241 -30.09 4.42 -0.21
CA MET A 241 -30.71 3.16 -0.61
C MET A 241 -31.37 2.44 0.58
N LEU A 242 -30.74 2.43 1.76
CA LEU A 242 -31.34 1.87 2.97
C LEU A 242 -32.63 2.62 3.35
N TYR A 243 -32.59 3.95 3.32
CA TYR A 243 -33.76 4.77 3.57
C TYR A 243 -34.88 4.49 2.55
N ALA A 244 -34.56 4.27 1.28
CA ALA A 244 -35.55 3.92 0.27
C ALA A 244 -36.22 2.54 0.51
N VAL A 245 -35.54 1.61 1.19
CA VAL A 245 -36.05 0.24 1.43
C VAL A 245 -36.80 0.12 2.76
N ILE A 246 -36.27 0.69 3.83
CA ILE A 246 -36.80 0.57 5.21
C ILE A 246 -37.07 1.91 5.91
N ASP A 247 -37.18 3.01 5.16
CA ASP A 247 -37.52 4.34 5.67
C ASP A 247 -36.62 4.78 6.86
N LEU A 248 -37.19 5.47 7.84
CA LEU A 248 -36.50 5.97 9.03
C LEU A 248 -35.86 4.87 9.89
N ALA A 249 -36.28 3.61 9.75
CA ALA A 249 -35.67 2.50 10.48
C ALA A 249 -34.21 2.24 10.07
N ALA A 250 -33.79 2.72 8.89
CA ALA A 250 -32.39 2.70 8.46
C ALA A 250 -31.46 3.39 9.46
N PHE A 251 -31.92 4.51 10.06
CA PHE A 251 -31.11 5.27 11.01
C PHE A 251 -30.96 4.57 12.36
N ALA A 252 -31.91 3.72 12.75
CA ALA A 252 -31.75 2.88 13.93
C ALA A 252 -30.63 1.86 13.72
N GLY A 253 -30.56 1.23 12.55
CA GLY A 253 -29.46 0.36 12.16
C GLY A 253 -28.12 1.09 12.11
N LEU A 254 -28.09 2.27 11.50
CA LEU A 254 -26.89 3.11 11.44
C LEU A 254 -26.39 3.49 12.84
N ALA A 255 -27.28 3.83 13.77
CA ALA A 255 -26.91 4.12 15.16
C ALA A 255 -26.27 2.91 15.86
N VAL A 256 -26.78 1.70 15.61
CA VAL A 256 -26.17 0.46 16.12
C VAL A 256 -24.80 0.20 15.49
N ILE A 257 -24.62 0.44 14.19
CA ILE A 257 -23.31 0.32 13.53
C ILE A 257 -22.30 1.27 14.17
N VAL A 258 -22.66 2.53 14.34
CA VAL A 258 -21.77 3.53 14.97
C VAL A 258 -21.45 3.14 16.42
N ALA A 259 -22.43 2.65 17.17
CA ALA A 259 -22.21 2.16 18.52
C ALA A 259 -21.28 0.94 18.57
N SER A 260 -21.46 -0.04 17.67
CA SER A 260 -20.61 -1.22 17.61
C SER A 260 -19.18 -0.88 17.21
N MET A 261 -18.98 0.08 16.28
CA MET A 261 -17.67 0.62 15.96
C MET A 261 -17.00 1.29 17.16
N GLY A 262 -17.74 2.06 17.97
CA GLY A 262 -17.23 2.65 19.20
C GLY A 262 -16.78 1.60 20.23
N VAL A 263 -17.55 0.52 20.38
CA VAL A 263 -17.17 -0.63 21.21
C VAL A 263 -15.92 -1.32 20.67
N SER A 264 -15.86 -1.58 19.36
CA SER A 264 -14.68 -2.17 18.71
C SER A 264 -13.44 -1.30 18.93
N PHE A 265 -13.53 0.02 18.77
CA PHE A 265 -12.41 0.93 19.01
C PHE A 265 -11.90 0.86 20.46
N GLY A 266 -12.79 0.80 21.45
CA GLY A 266 -12.43 0.62 22.85
C GLY A 266 -11.71 -0.72 23.10
N LEU A 267 -12.22 -1.80 22.49
CA LEU A 267 -11.59 -3.12 22.56
C LEU A 267 -10.21 -3.15 21.88
N SER A 268 -10.04 -2.52 20.73
CA SER A 268 -8.76 -2.45 20.04
C SER A 268 -7.70 -1.69 20.86
N LYS A 269 -8.10 -0.66 21.61
CA LYS A 269 -7.18 0.01 22.57
C LYS A 269 -6.77 -0.94 23.70
N LEU A 270 -7.72 -1.62 24.32
CA LEU A 270 -7.42 -2.59 25.37
C LEU A 270 -6.56 -3.75 24.85
N SER A 271 -6.76 -4.14 23.59
CA SER A 271 -5.96 -5.14 22.88
C SER A 271 -4.52 -4.66 22.67
N ALA A 272 -4.33 -3.39 22.28
CA ALA A 272 -3.01 -2.78 22.15
C ALA A 272 -2.26 -2.74 23.49
N ASP A 273 -2.90 -2.30 24.57
CA ASP A 273 -2.31 -2.29 25.91
C ASP A 273 -1.94 -3.71 26.36
N ALA A 274 -2.81 -4.69 26.13
CA ALA A 274 -2.54 -6.09 26.45
C ALA A 274 -1.42 -6.70 25.57
N PHE A 275 -1.21 -6.19 24.35
CA PHE A 275 -0.11 -6.59 23.50
C PHE A 275 1.23 -6.02 23.98
N GLU A 276 1.23 -4.78 24.49
CA GLU A 276 2.40 -4.17 25.13
C GLU A 276 2.83 -4.99 26.36
N ASP A 277 1.88 -5.38 27.22
CA ASP A 277 2.13 -6.30 28.34
C ASP A 277 2.81 -7.61 27.88
N ILE A 278 2.36 -8.20 26.76
CA ILE A 278 2.99 -9.44 26.21
C ILE A 278 4.45 -9.18 25.87
N MET A 279 4.74 -8.10 25.15
CA MET A 279 6.10 -7.77 24.72
C MET A 279 7.03 -7.59 25.93
N GLU A 280 6.58 -6.88 26.97
CA GLU A 280 7.37 -6.69 28.19
C GLU A 280 7.70 -8.01 28.90
N TYR A 281 6.69 -8.85 29.17
CA TYR A 281 6.91 -10.12 29.88
C TYR A 281 7.66 -11.17 29.04
N GLU A 282 7.51 -11.14 27.73
CA GLU A 282 8.28 -11.99 26.82
C GLU A 282 9.76 -11.59 26.82
N ASP A 283 10.06 -10.28 26.78
CA ASP A 283 11.42 -9.76 26.88
C ASP A 283 12.09 -10.14 28.20
N ASP A 284 11.38 -10.05 29.32
CA ASP A 284 11.87 -10.49 30.63
C ASP A 284 12.18 -11.99 30.66
N CYS A 285 11.31 -12.82 30.05
CA CYS A 285 11.55 -14.26 29.93
C CYS A 285 12.79 -14.55 29.08
N ILE A 286 12.94 -13.90 27.92
CA ILE A 286 14.09 -14.05 27.04
C ILE A 286 15.37 -13.57 27.72
N LYS A 287 15.32 -12.46 28.46
CA LYS A 287 16.43 -11.94 29.25
C LYS A 287 16.86 -12.96 30.31
N GLY A 288 15.91 -13.55 31.04
CA GLY A 288 16.19 -14.60 32.02
C GLY A 288 16.88 -15.82 31.40
N ILE A 289 16.45 -16.24 30.20
CA ILE A 289 17.10 -17.31 29.44
C ILE A 289 18.53 -16.90 29.06
N LYS A 290 18.73 -15.70 28.51
CA LYS A 290 20.06 -15.19 28.12
C LYS A 290 21.04 -15.14 29.30
N GLU A 291 20.60 -14.69 30.47
CA GLU A 291 21.41 -14.66 31.69
C GLU A 291 21.91 -16.07 32.07
N VAL A 292 21.04 -17.07 32.01
CA VAL A 292 21.40 -18.47 32.33
C VAL A 292 22.39 -19.04 31.31
N PHE A 293 22.16 -18.82 30.01
CA PHE A 293 23.04 -19.32 28.96
C PHE A 293 24.43 -18.66 28.98
N ASN A 294 24.48 -17.35 29.26
CA ASN A 294 25.75 -16.64 29.40
C ASN A 294 26.58 -17.16 30.60
N ALA A 295 25.92 -17.63 31.67
CA ALA A 295 26.57 -18.17 32.87
C ALA A 295 26.50 -19.71 32.97
N ILE A 296 26.28 -20.43 31.87
CA ILE A 296 25.89 -21.84 31.89
C ILE A 296 26.91 -22.75 32.60
N GLN A 297 28.20 -22.46 32.46
CA GLN A 297 29.25 -23.24 33.13
C GLN A 297 29.14 -23.14 34.66
N ILE A 298 28.87 -21.96 35.20
CA ILE A 298 28.72 -21.74 36.65
C ILE A 298 27.46 -22.46 37.15
N VAL A 299 26.36 -22.38 36.40
CA VAL A 299 25.10 -23.06 36.73
C VAL A 299 25.31 -24.58 36.80
N LYS A 300 26.02 -25.16 35.83
CA LYS A 300 26.33 -26.60 35.76
C LYS A 300 27.27 -27.06 36.87
N LEU A 301 28.35 -26.31 37.13
CA LEU A 301 29.33 -26.66 38.17
C LEU A 301 28.73 -26.68 39.58
N ASN A 302 27.67 -25.89 39.82
CA ASN A 302 27.00 -25.80 41.11
C ASN A 302 25.69 -26.62 41.18
N ALA A 303 25.33 -27.36 40.13
CA ALA A 303 24.06 -28.09 40.03
C ALA A 303 22.82 -27.19 40.31
N TRP A 304 22.81 -25.98 39.77
CA TRP A 304 21.73 -24.98 39.97
C TRP A 304 20.65 -25.00 38.88
N GLU A 305 20.65 -26.00 37.99
CA GLU A 305 19.74 -26.04 36.84
C GLU A 305 18.27 -25.94 37.25
N ASP A 306 17.84 -26.73 38.23
CA ASP A 306 16.44 -26.78 38.66
C ASP A 306 15.98 -25.42 39.22
N LYS A 307 16.84 -24.74 39.97
CA LYS A 307 16.53 -23.41 40.54
C LYS A 307 16.34 -22.35 39.46
N PHE A 308 17.18 -22.36 38.43
CA PHE A 308 17.04 -21.42 37.31
C PHE A 308 15.89 -21.81 36.37
N ALA A 309 15.62 -23.11 36.20
CA ALA A 309 14.47 -23.60 35.48
C ALA A 309 13.16 -23.13 36.15
N ASP A 310 13.05 -23.24 37.47
CA ASP A 310 11.91 -22.74 38.24
C ASP A 310 11.74 -21.21 38.11
N LYS A 311 12.85 -20.46 38.13
CA LYS A 311 12.82 -19.00 37.90
C LYS A 311 12.27 -18.67 36.51
N ILE A 312 12.77 -19.33 35.46
CA ILE A 312 12.29 -19.14 34.08
C ILE A 312 10.84 -19.59 33.95
N HIS A 313 10.43 -20.66 34.62
CA HIS A 313 9.06 -21.15 34.59
C HIS A 313 8.07 -20.13 35.17
N LYS A 314 8.44 -19.44 36.26
CA LYS A 314 7.63 -18.34 36.82
C LYS A 314 7.47 -17.15 35.86
N LEU A 315 8.55 -16.77 35.18
CA LEU A 315 8.50 -15.75 34.13
C LEU A 315 7.59 -16.20 32.98
N ARG A 316 7.70 -17.46 32.56
CA ARG A 316 6.86 -18.05 31.52
C ARG A 316 5.38 -18.06 31.89
N ILE A 317 5.02 -18.39 33.14
CA ILE A 317 3.62 -18.34 33.61
C ILE A 317 3.06 -16.92 33.52
N THR A 318 3.87 -15.91 33.88
CA THR A 318 3.47 -14.50 33.80
C THR A 318 3.23 -14.07 32.35
N ALA A 319 4.17 -14.38 31.44
CA ALA A 319 4.00 -14.14 30.02
C ALA A 319 2.77 -14.85 29.44
N LEU A 320 2.53 -16.12 29.82
CA LEU A 320 1.33 -16.87 29.40
C LEU A 320 0.03 -16.24 29.93
N SER A 321 0.05 -15.63 31.12
CA SER A 321 -1.12 -14.91 31.65
C SER A 321 -1.44 -13.65 30.84
N ALA A 322 -0.42 -12.90 30.41
CA ALA A 322 -0.61 -11.75 29.52
C ALA A 322 -1.16 -12.19 28.15
N ILE A 323 -0.58 -13.24 27.56
CA ILE A 323 -1.10 -13.84 26.31
C ILE A 323 -2.57 -14.26 26.48
N LYS A 324 -2.91 -14.91 27.60
CA LYS A 324 -4.30 -15.31 27.89
C LYS A 324 -5.25 -14.11 27.93
N ARG A 325 -4.85 -13.00 28.57
CA ARG A 325 -5.64 -11.76 28.61
C ARG A 325 -5.88 -11.21 27.21
N PHE A 326 -4.83 -11.08 26.40
CA PHE A 326 -4.92 -10.64 25.00
C PHE A 326 -5.85 -11.53 24.17
N MET A 327 -5.73 -12.85 24.30
CA MET A 327 -6.58 -13.81 23.58
C MET A 327 -8.06 -13.69 23.96
N TYR A 328 -8.39 -13.43 25.24
CA TYR A 328 -9.78 -13.18 25.63
C TYR A 328 -10.33 -11.87 25.07
N ILE A 329 -9.51 -10.80 25.06
CA ILE A 329 -9.91 -9.52 24.44
C ILE A 329 -10.17 -9.74 22.95
N GLY A 330 -9.25 -10.44 22.25
CA GLY A 330 -9.42 -10.79 20.84
C GLY A 330 -10.67 -11.66 20.59
N ALA A 331 -11.00 -12.60 21.47
CA ALA A 331 -12.23 -13.38 21.36
C ALA A 331 -13.49 -12.51 21.49
N ILE A 332 -13.49 -11.52 22.38
CA ILE A 332 -14.59 -10.55 22.54
C ILE A 332 -14.67 -9.65 21.29
N GLU A 333 -13.55 -9.18 20.75
CA GLU A 333 -13.49 -8.37 19.54
C GLU A 333 -14.08 -9.12 18.33
N VAL A 334 -13.68 -10.38 18.12
CA VAL A 334 -14.26 -11.26 17.09
C VAL A 334 -15.74 -11.45 17.33
N PHE A 335 -16.18 -11.73 18.57
CA PHE A 335 -17.60 -11.87 18.88
C PHE A 335 -18.40 -10.61 18.51
N VAL A 336 -17.93 -9.42 18.89
CA VAL A 336 -18.58 -8.14 18.56
C VAL A 336 -18.66 -7.95 17.05
N LEU A 337 -17.59 -8.25 16.31
CA LEU A 337 -17.54 -8.12 14.86
C LEU A 337 -18.59 -8.99 14.14
N TRP A 338 -18.72 -10.26 14.56
CA TRP A 338 -19.67 -11.21 13.94
C TRP A 338 -21.10 -11.07 14.46
N ALA A 339 -21.29 -10.59 15.69
CA ALA A 339 -22.61 -10.32 16.25
C ALA A 339 -23.22 -9.01 15.71
N SER A 340 -22.39 -8.03 15.35
CA SER A 340 -22.85 -6.70 14.92
C SER A 340 -23.92 -6.73 13.81
N PRO A 341 -23.76 -7.47 12.69
CA PRO A 341 -24.79 -7.51 11.63
C PRO A 341 -26.14 -8.04 12.12
N VAL A 342 -26.12 -8.98 13.08
CA VAL A 342 -27.35 -9.54 13.67
C VAL A 342 -28.05 -8.50 14.52
N VAL A 343 -27.32 -7.76 15.35
CA VAL A 343 -27.90 -6.71 16.20
C VAL A 343 -28.43 -5.54 15.34
N VAL A 344 -27.67 -5.11 14.34
CA VAL A 344 -28.05 -4.03 13.41
C VAL A 344 -29.36 -4.36 12.69
N SER A 345 -29.46 -5.57 12.13
CA SER A 345 -30.66 -6.01 11.43
C SER A 345 -31.85 -6.20 12.37
N THR A 346 -31.65 -6.83 13.52
CA THR A 346 -32.70 -7.03 14.53
C THR A 346 -33.30 -5.70 14.99
N VAL A 347 -32.46 -4.73 15.36
CA VAL A 347 -32.93 -3.41 15.81
C VAL A 347 -33.63 -2.65 14.68
N SER A 348 -33.07 -2.64 13.48
CA SER A 348 -33.68 -1.96 12.32
C SER A 348 -35.05 -2.55 11.98
N PHE A 349 -35.17 -3.86 11.92
CA PHE A 349 -36.43 -4.54 11.60
C PHE A 349 -37.45 -4.43 12.73
N ALA A 350 -37.00 -4.45 14.00
CA ALA A 350 -37.88 -4.20 15.14
C ALA A 350 -38.47 -2.78 15.09
N VAL A 351 -37.65 -1.76 14.80
CA VAL A 351 -38.15 -0.38 14.62
C VAL A 351 -39.13 -0.31 13.46
N TYR A 352 -38.80 -0.92 12.32
CA TYR A 352 -39.65 -0.90 11.13
C TYR A 352 -41.00 -1.60 11.34
N ALA A 353 -41.00 -2.79 11.95
CA ALA A 353 -42.21 -3.61 12.11
C ALA A 353 -43.04 -3.22 13.34
N VAL A 354 -42.40 -2.96 14.48
CA VAL A 354 -43.08 -2.74 15.77
C VAL A 354 -43.35 -1.26 16.02
N VAL A 355 -42.38 -0.37 15.75
CA VAL A 355 -42.52 1.06 16.06
C VAL A 355 -43.22 1.81 14.94
N MET A 356 -42.89 1.50 13.68
CA MET A 356 -43.49 2.14 12.51
C MET A 356 -44.73 1.42 11.98
N GLU A 357 -45.07 0.25 12.55
CA GLU A 357 -46.22 -0.59 12.15
C GLU A 357 -46.27 -0.91 10.65
N LYS A 358 -45.10 -1.02 9.99
CA LYS A 358 -45.00 -1.32 8.57
C LYS A 358 -44.78 -2.80 8.32
N SER A 359 -45.37 -3.32 7.24
CA SER A 359 -45.19 -4.71 6.84
C SER A 359 -43.79 -4.96 6.28
N LEU A 360 -43.12 -5.96 6.86
CA LEU A 360 -41.79 -6.38 6.47
C LEU A 360 -41.91 -7.60 5.54
N ASN A 361 -41.48 -7.44 4.29
CA ASN A 361 -41.47 -8.53 3.30
C ASN A 361 -40.04 -9.02 3.04
N ALA A 362 -39.91 -10.18 2.40
CA ALA A 362 -38.61 -10.80 2.12
C ALA A 362 -37.68 -9.86 1.33
N ALA A 363 -38.21 -9.15 0.31
CA ALA A 363 -37.41 -8.23 -0.50
C ALA A 363 -36.77 -7.12 0.36
N LYS A 364 -37.54 -6.51 1.28
CA LYS A 364 -37.00 -5.49 2.19
C LYS A 364 -35.95 -6.05 3.14
N VAL A 365 -36.19 -7.22 3.72
CA VAL A 365 -35.25 -7.86 4.67
C VAL A 365 -33.91 -8.15 4.01
N PHE A 366 -33.92 -8.88 2.90
CA PHE A 366 -32.69 -9.30 2.23
C PHE A 366 -31.94 -8.14 1.61
N THR A 367 -32.64 -7.17 1.00
CA THR A 367 -32.00 -5.97 0.47
C THR A 367 -31.38 -5.12 1.58
N ALA A 368 -32.08 -4.90 2.69
CA ALA A 368 -31.53 -4.13 3.81
C ALA A 368 -30.31 -4.84 4.44
N LEU A 369 -30.35 -6.16 4.61
CA LEU A 369 -29.20 -6.95 5.08
C LEU A 369 -27.99 -6.79 4.16
N ALA A 370 -28.20 -6.89 2.84
CA ALA A 370 -27.13 -6.69 1.86
C ALA A 370 -26.54 -5.28 1.93
N LEU A 371 -27.40 -4.26 2.01
CA LEU A 371 -26.97 -2.86 2.12
C LEU A 371 -26.22 -2.57 3.43
N PHE A 372 -26.66 -3.10 4.56
CA PHE A 372 -25.93 -2.96 5.83
C PHE A 372 -24.54 -3.60 5.77
N ASN A 373 -24.40 -4.76 5.10
CA ASN A 373 -23.10 -5.41 4.91
C ASN A 373 -22.16 -4.56 4.04
N VAL A 374 -22.68 -4.01 2.93
CA VAL A 374 -21.92 -3.11 2.03
C VAL A 374 -21.52 -1.81 2.74
N LEU A 375 -22.33 -1.31 3.68
CA LEU A 375 -22.04 -0.06 4.40
C LEU A 375 -20.90 -0.21 5.43
N ARG A 376 -20.68 -1.42 5.94
CA ARG A 376 -19.78 -1.67 7.07
C ARG A 376 -18.31 -1.39 6.74
N ASP A 377 -17.82 -1.88 5.59
CA ASP A 377 -16.43 -1.74 5.21
C ASP A 377 -16.06 -0.26 4.95
N PRO A 378 -16.84 0.53 4.16
CA PRO A 378 -16.62 1.97 4.00
C PRO A 378 -16.55 2.74 5.32
N LEU A 379 -17.42 2.43 6.29
CA LEU A 379 -17.41 3.09 7.60
C LEU A 379 -16.16 2.73 8.41
N ARG A 380 -15.71 1.47 8.34
CA ARG A 380 -14.48 1.02 9.03
C ARG A 380 -13.22 1.62 8.39
N ASP A 381 -13.20 1.75 7.09
CA ASP A 381 -11.99 2.10 6.34
C ASP A 381 -11.79 3.63 6.27
N LEU A 382 -12.87 4.42 6.42
CA LEU A 382 -12.81 5.89 6.38
C LEU A 382 -11.79 6.51 7.37
N PRO A 383 -11.74 6.13 8.66
CA PRO A 383 -10.73 6.64 9.59
C PRO A 383 -9.30 6.29 9.17
N SER A 384 -9.06 5.07 8.68
CA SER A 384 -7.73 4.66 8.21
C SER A 384 -7.28 5.45 6.97
N VAL A 385 -8.19 5.72 6.04
CA VAL A 385 -7.91 6.54 4.86
C VAL A 385 -7.54 7.97 5.29
N ILE A 386 -8.30 8.58 6.18
CA ILE A 386 -7.96 9.91 6.74
C ILE A 386 -6.58 9.89 7.39
N GLN A 387 -6.29 8.88 8.21
CA GLN A 387 -5.01 8.73 8.89
C GLN A 387 -3.84 8.58 7.90
N MET A 388 -4.03 7.81 6.83
CA MET A 388 -3.05 7.63 5.76
C MET A 388 -2.72 8.97 5.07
N PHE A 389 -3.73 9.78 4.73
CA PHE A 389 -3.50 11.09 4.12
C PHE A 389 -2.82 12.08 5.07
N ILE A 390 -3.14 12.05 6.37
CA ILE A 390 -2.44 12.84 7.38
C ILE A 390 -0.96 12.45 7.44
N GLN A 391 -0.67 11.15 7.47
CA GLN A 391 0.72 10.67 7.49
C GLN A 391 1.45 11.04 6.20
N ALA A 392 0.81 10.87 5.03
CA ALA A 392 1.40 11.25 3.76
C ALA A 392 1.72 12.74 3.68
N LYS A 393 0.88 13.61 4.27
CA LYS A 393 1.18 15.04 4.38
C LYS A 393 2.45 15.29 5.21
N ILE A 394 2.59 14.65 6.36
CA ILE A 394 3.78 14.77 7.22
C ILE A 394 5.03 14.23 6.50
N SER A 395 4.90 13.08 5.83
CA SER A 395 5.96 12.51 5.00
C SER A 395 6.38 13.45 3.88
N LEU A 396 5.43 14.12 3.22
CA LEU A 396 5.71 15.10 2.18
C LEU A 396 6.48 16.31 2.71
N GLU A 397 6.10 16.82 3.89
CA GLU A 397 6.78 17.93 4.56
C GLU A 397 8.25 17.54 4.83
N ARG A 398 8.49 16.38 5.45
CA ARG A 398 9.85 15.86 5.72
C ARG A 398 10.67 15.67 4.44
N PHE A 399 10.05 15.14 3.39
CA PHE A 399 10.71 14.94 2.10
C PHE A 399 11.11 16.28 1.47
N THR A 400 10.21 17.28 1.54
CA THR A 400 10.46 18.63 1.01
C THR A 400 11.57 19.33 1.80
N GLU A 401 11.55 19.25 3.14
CA GLU A 401 12.59 19.78 4.01
C GLU A 401 13.96 19.16 3.70
N TYR A 402 14.04 17.84 3.50
CA TYR A 402 15.28 17.16 3.14
C TYR A 402 15.81 17.58 1.76
N LEU A 403 14.92 17.72 0.77
CA LEU A 403 15.29 18.18 -0.57
C LEU A 403 15.66 19.67 -0.63
N ALA A 404 15.23 20.46 0.35
CA ALA A 404 15.58 21.88 0.46
C ALA A 404 16.97 22.12 1.09
N LEU A 405 17.61 21.10 1.69
CA LEU A 405 18.94 21.24 2.29
C LEU A 405 20.00 21.71 1.29
N ASP A 406 20.99 22.46 1.77
CA ASP A 406 22.05 23.01 0.94
C ASP A 406 22.90 21.91 0.26
N GLU A 407 23.15 22.11 -1.03
CA GLU A 407 24.06 21.28 -1.81
C GLU A 407 25.48 21.84 -1.79
N VAL A 408 26.46 20.96 -1.93
CA VAL A 408 27.86 21.32 -2.12
C VAL A 408 27.96 22.12 -3.41
N THR A 409 28.47 23.36 -3.31
CA THR A 409 28.83 24.13 -4.48
C THR A 409 30.09 23.52 -5.10
N PRO A 410 30.08 23.06 -6.37
CA PRO A 410 31.24 22.42 -6.99
C PRO A 410 32.51 23.28 -6.95
N ASN A 411 32.34 24.61 -6.99
CA ASN A 411 33.43 25.59 -6.95
C ASN A 411 34.06 25.79 -5.57
N ASN A 412 33.51 25.20 -4.51
CA ASN A 412 33.99 25.33 -3.14
C ASN A 412 34.54 23.99 -2.59
N VAL A 413 34.86 23.06 -3.49
CA VAL A 413 35.47 21.76 -3.17
C VAL A 413 36.95 21.83 -3.52
N ILE A 414 37.81 21.82 -2.51
CA ILE A 414 39.24 21.61 -2.71
C ILE A 414 39.40 20.13 -3.03
N ARG A 415 39.66 19.81 -4.30
CA ARG A 415 40.06 18.47 -4.71
C ARG A 415 41.55 18.35 -4.45
N ASP A 416 41.89 17.75 -3.31
CA ASP A 416 43.28 17.37 -3.03
C ASP A 416 43.58 16.13 -3.89
N ASP A 417 44.07 16.37 -5.10
CA ASP A 417 44.49 15.30 -6.00
C ASP A 417 45.83 14.77 -5.51
N THR A 418 45.86 13.53 -5.02
CA THR A 418 47.10 12.88 -4.54
C THR A 418 48.15 12.70 -5.65
N ALA A 419 47.81 12.96 -6.91
CA ALA A 419 48.76 13.01 -8.03
C ALA A 419 49.38 14.40 -8.26
N GLN A 420 48.90 15.46 -7.60
CA GLN A 420 49.50 16.79 -7.66
C GLN A 420 50.46 17.03 -6.49
N PRO A 421 51.69 17.53 -6.74
CA PRO A 421 52.62 17.88 -5.68
C PRO A 421 52.04 19.00 -4.80
N GLN A 422 52.33 18.94 -3.49
CA GLN A 422 51.74 19.78 -2.42
C GLN A 422 51.88 21.31 -2.61
N ASP A 423 52.59 21.77 -3.64
CA ASP A 423 52.92 23.17 -3.88
C ASP A 423 52.09 23.86 -4.98
N VAL A 424 51.04 23.22 -5.51
CA VAL A 424 50.20 23.81 -6.58
C VAL A 424 48.88 24.37 -6.01
N VAL A 425 48.81 25.70 -5.86
CA VAL A 425 47.66 26.39 -5.24
C VAL A 425 46.54 26.74 -6.25
N MET A 426 46.78 26.64 -7.56
CA MET A 426 45.71 26.72 -8.57
C MET A 426 46.17 26.16 -9.92
N SER A 427 45.43 25.21 -10.50
CA SER A 427 45.53 24.86 -11.92
C SER A 427 44.20 25.14 -12.61
N ILE A 428 44.22 26.06 -13.58
CA ILE A 428 43.10 26.30 -14.49
C ILE A 428 43.42 25.58 -15.80
N GLN A 429 42.54 24.65 -16.21
CA GLN A 429 42.25 24.48 -17.63
C GLN A 429 40.80 24.05 -17.85
#